data_AF-A0A3S9UZU7-F1
#
_entry.id   AF-A0A3S9UZU7-F1
#
_cell.length_a   1.000
_cell.length_b   1.000
_cell.length_c   1.000
_cell.angle_alpha   90.00
_cell.angle_beta   90.00
_cell.angle_gamma   90.00
#
_symmetry.space_group_name_H-M   'P 1'
#
loop_
_entity.id
_entity.type
_entity.pdbx_description
1 polymer ?
#
loop_
_entity_poly.entity_id
_entity_poly.type
_entity_poly.pdbx_seq_one_letter_code
_entity_poly.pdbx_strand_id
1 'polypeptide(L)'
;MRSLFYRIGYGLLFVIFDIRFLSNLDLLPNFIGYLIIMSALWSLRQQAPGFRNGMWAAGVLSLLSLPQILHPIGLRLNEVDLGMTTNGELAVVLVHGLLQLFILTSICKGTYHLLIMRGLHDLASSLTARWVFYFICSVYLLIVYPFALNIDIFSALLVGLVAALISIIMLILSFRSIGRELSKPLGLEV
;
A
#
# COMPACT_ATOMS: atom_id res chain seq x y z
N MET A 1 -11.30 -16.34 6.35
CA MET A 1 -10.28 -15.29 6.65
C MET A 1 -9.09 -15.33 5.70
N ARG A 2 -8.45 -16.48 5.45
CA ARG A 2 -7.27 -16.59 4.55
C ARG A 2 -7.43 -15.88 3.20
N SER A 3 -8.51 -16.16 2.48
CA SER A 3 -8.78 -15.54 1.16
C SER A 3 -8.81 -14.00 1.21
N LEU A 4 -9.32 -13.40 2.31
CA LEU A 4 -9.40 -11.94 2.44
C LEU A 4 -8.01 -11.30 2.57
N PHE A 5 -7.13 -11.89 3.38
CA PHE A 5 -5.74 -11.41 3.51
C PHE A 5 -4.93 -11.63 2.23
N TYR A 6 -5.22 -12.69 1.48
CA TYR A 6 -4.61 -12.90 0.17
C TYR A 6 -5.07 -11.84 -0.84
N ARG A 7 -6.37 -11.47 -0.84
CA ARG A 7 -6.88 -10.36 -1.65
C ARG A 7 -6.20 -9.05 -1.29
N ILE A 8 -6.00 -8.75 0.00
CA ILE A 8 -5.22 -7.57 0.43
C ILE A 8 -3.80 -7.62 -0.15
N GLY A 9 -3.10 -8.75 -0.01
CA GLY A 9 -1.74 -8.92 -0.53
C GLY A 9 -1.65 -8.77 -2.05
N TYR A 10 -2.57 -9.36 -2.81
CA TYR A 10 -2.62 -9.22 -4.27
C TYR A 10 -3.01 -7.80 -4.70
N GLY A 11 -3.95 -7.17 -4.01
CA GLY A 11 -4.31 -5.78 -4.29
C GLY A 11 -3.13 -4.83 -4.07
N LEU A 12 -2.33 -5.05 -3.00
CA LEU A 12 -1.08 -4.30 -2.80
C LEU A 12 -0.05 -4.60 -3.89
N LEU A 13 0.13 -5.86 -4.29
CA LEU A 13 1.01 -6.20 -5.42
C LEU A 13 0.62 -5.48 -6.71
N PHE A 14 -0.68 -5.41 -7.02
CA PHE A 14 -1.16 -4.72 -8.21
C PHE A 14 -0.92 -3.21 -8.18
N VAL A 15 -0.98 -2.59 -6.99
CA VAL A 15 -0.67 -1.17 -6.84
C VAL A 15 0.84 -0.87 -6.98
N ILE A 16 1.71 -1.82 -6.58
CA ILE A 16 3.16 -1.63 -6.63
C ILE A 16 3.70 -1.93 -8.03
N PHE A 17 3.26 -3.03 -8.61
CA PHE A 17 3.60 -3.43 -9.97
C PHE A 17 2.55 -2.82 -10.90
N ASP A 18 2.66 -1.50 -11.10
CA ASP A 18 1.96 -0.80 -12.17
C ASP A 18 2.53 -1.31 -13.51
N ILE A 19 2.01 -2.44 -14.01
CA ILE A 19 2.48 -3.11 -15.21
C ILE A 19 1.94 -2.34 -16.42
N ARG A 20 2.77 -1.46 -16.97
CA ARG A 20 2.50 -0.72 -18.20
C ARG A 20 3.12 -1.46 -19.38
N PHE A 21 2.31 -2.10 -20.22
CA PHE A 21 2.81 -2.91 -21.33
C PHE A 21 2.97 -2.12 -22.64
N LEU A 22 2.18 -1.06 -22.86
CA LEU A 22 2.23 -0.21 -24.05
C LEU A 22 2.16 1.27 -23.66
N SER A 23 2.88 2.12 -24.40
CA SER A 23 3.04 3.56 -24.15
C SER A 23 1.75 4.38 -23.98
N ASN A 24 0.59 3.84 -24.37
CA ASN A 24 -0.72 4.52 -24.33
C ASN A 24 -1.84 3.70 -23.66
N LEU A 25 -1.58 2.53 -23.06
CA LEU A 25 -2.64 1.70 -22.49
C LEU A 25 -2.18 1.02 -21.18
N ASP A 26 -2.61 1.62 -20.06
CA ASP A 26 -2.50 1.01 -18.73
C ASP A 26 -3.47 -0.17 -18.64
N LEU A 27 -2.95 -1.37 -18.89
CA LEU A 27 -3.74 -2.61 -18.86
C LEU A 27 -4.23 -2.93 -17.45
N LEU A 28 -3.51 -2.46 -16.42
CA LEU A 28 -3.82 -2.71 -15.03
C LEU A 28 -3.80 -1.43 -14.19
N PRO A 29 -4.87 -0.62 -14.27
CA PRO A 29 -4.94 0.60 -13.50
C PRO A 29 -4.85 0.29 -12.01
N ASN A 30 -4.10 1.12 -11.27
CA ASN A 30 -4.03 1.07 -9.80
C ASN A 30 -5.42 0.98 -9.14
N PHE A 31 -6.44 1.52 -9.81
CA PHE A 31 -7.87 1.34 -9.50
C PHE A 31 -8.26 -0.10 -9.16
N ILE A 32 -7.85 -1.09 -9.96
CA ILE A 32 -8.20 -2.49 -9.78
C ILE A 32 -7.57 -3.00 -8.47
N GLY A 33 -6.32 -2.66 -8.21
CA GLY A 33 -5.64 -2.99 -6.96
C GLY A 33 -6.39 -2.42 -5.75
N TYR A 34 -6.81 -1.16 -5.81
CA TYR A 34 -7.58 -0.52 -4.76
C TYR A 34 -8.98 -1.12 -4.58
N LEU A 35 -9.67 -1.51 -5.65
CA LEU A 35 -10.94 -2.23 -5.56
C LEU A 35 -10.79 -3.61 -4.90
N ILE A 36 -9.72 -4.34 -5.22
CA ILE A 36 -9.42 -5.63 -4.58
C ILE A 36 -9.18 -5.41 -3.07
N ILE A 37 -8.39 -4.41 -2.69
CA ILE A 37 -8.18 -4.04 -1.28
C ILE A 37 -9.51 -3.68 -0.62
N MET A 38 -10.27 -2.75 -1.23
CA MET A 38 -11.56 -2.28 -0.71
C MET A 38 -12.53 -3.45 -0.49
N SER A 39 -12.63 -4.38 -1.44
CA SER A 39 -13.52 -5.53 -1.34
C SER A 39 -13.16 -6.48 -0.19
N ALA A 40 -11.87 -6.66 0.08
CA ALA A 40 -11.42 -7.45 1.23
C ALA A 40 -11.68 -6.72 2.56
N LEU A 41 -11.44 -5.41 2.60
CA LEU A 41 -11.70 -4.58 3.77
C LEU A 41 -13.19 -4.43 4.07
N TRP A 42 -14.04 -4.41 3.05
CA TRP A 42 -15.49 -4.44 3.20
C TRP A 42 -15.94 -5.67 4.00
N SER A 43 -15.38 -6.85 3.73
CA SER A 43 -15.67 -8.07 4.48
C SER A 43 -15.07 -8.08 5.89
N LEU A 44 -13.98 -7.36 6.12
CA LEU A 44 -13.31 -7.29 7.43
C LEU A 44 -13.79 -6.12 8.30
N ARG A 45 -14.59 -5.19 7.77
CA ARG A 45 -14.94 -3.91 8.41
C ARG A 45 -15.59 -4.04 9.79
N GLN A 46 -16.30 -5.15 10.04
CA GLN A 46 -16.97 -5.39 11.31
C GLN A 46 -16.04 -5.96 12.39
N GLN A 47 -14.85 -6.45 12.01
CA GLN A 47 -13.93 -7.10 12.94
C GLN A 47 -13.02 -6.10 13.67
N ALA A 48 -12.66 -4.99 13.02
CA ALA A 48 -11.89 -3.93 13.64
C ALA A 48 -12.16 -2.58 12.94
N PRO A 49 -12.21 -1.47 13.70
CA PRO A 49 -12.49 -0.14 13.13
C PRO A 49 -11.42 0.30 12.11
N GLY A 50 -10.18 -0.18 12.26
CA GLY A 50 -9.10 0.07 11.29
C GLY A 50 -9.47 -0.35 9.87
N PHE A 51 -10.14 -1.49 9.69
CA PHE A 51 -10.53 -1.95 8.36
C PHE A 51 -11.60 -1.07 7.71
N ARG A 52 -12.52 -0.49 8.50
CA ARG A 52 -13.52 0.44 8.00
C ARG A 52 -12.87 1.72 7.46
N ASN A 53 -11.88 2.25 8.16
CA ASN A 53 -11.18 3.46 7.73
C ASN A 53 -10.35 3.20 6.47
N GLY A 54 -9.66 2.06 6.41
CA GLY A 54 -8.89 1.65 5.22
C GLY A 54 -9.79 1.41 4.00
N MET A 55 -11.00 0.87 4.20
CA MET A 55 -11.98 0.65 3.14
C MET A 55 -12.43 1.95 2.49
N TRP A 56 -12.77 2.97 3.30
CA TRP A 56 -13.15 4.29 2.77
C TRP A 56 -12.00 4.94 2.00
N ALA A 57 -10.79 4.90 2.55
CA ALA A 57 -9.62 5.45 1.88
C ALA A 57 -9.30 4.71 0.57
N ALA A 58 -9.44 3.38 0.52
CA ALA A 58 -9.28 2.61 -0.71
C ALA A 58 -10.34 2.95 -1.76
N GLY A 59 -11.58 3.23 -1.35
CA GLY A 59 -12.63 3.72 -2.25
C GLY A 59 -12.36 5.13 -2.79
N VAL A 60 -11.84 6.03 -1.96
CA VAL A 60 -11.40 7.36 -2.42
C VAL A 60 -10.25 7.24 -3.40
N LEU A 61 -9.25 6.39 -3.10
CA LEU A 61 -8.10 6.22 -4.00
C LEU A 61 -8.47 5.57 -5.32
N SER A 62 -9.40 4.62 -5.29
CA SER A 62 -9.89 4.00 -6.51
C SER A 62 -10.50 5.08 -7.43
N LEU A 63 -11.42 5.91 -6.91
CA LEU A 63 -11.97 7.03 -7.68
C LEU A 63 -10.90 8.01 -8.17
N LEU A 64 -9.94 8.36 -7.31
CA LEU A 64 -8.84 9.29 -7.67
C LEU A 64 -7.88 8.70 -8.72
N SER A 65 -7.80 7.38 -8.83
CA SER A 65 -6.99 6.68 -9.84
C SER A 65 -7.69 6.49 -11.19
N LEU A 66 -9.00 6.77 -11.30
CA LEU A 66 -9.73 6.65 -12.58
C LEU A 66 -9.22 7.61 -13.67
N PRO A 67 -8.97 8.91 -13.39
CA PRO A 67 -8.41 9.82 -14.39
C PRO A 67 -7.04 9.38 -14.90
N GLN A 68 -6.28 8.62 -14.09
CA GLN A 68 -4.95 8.12 -14.47
C GLN A 68 -5.01 7.12 -15.63
N ILE A 69 -6.16 6.50 -15.89
CA ILE A 69 -6.38 5.59 -17.03
C ILE A 69 -6.31 6.35 -18.36
N LEU A 70 -6.82 7.59 -18.37
CA LEU A 70 -6.87 8.43 -19.57
C LEU A 70 -5.61 9.30 -19.70
N HIS A 71 -5.09 9.77 -18.57
CA HIS A 71 -3.85 10.54 -18.50
C HIS A 71 -2.94 9.91 -17.45
N PRO A 72 -2.00 9.03 -17.85
CA PRO A 72 -1.12 8.35 -16.90
C PRO A 72 -0.21 9.35 -16.18
N ILE A 73 -0.65 9.77 -14.99
CA ILE A 73 0.16 10.55 -14.04
C ILE A 73 1.03 9.53 -13.32
N GLY A 74 2.28 9.40 -13.74
CA GLY A 74 3.23 8.45 -13.17
C GLY A 74 4.66 8.88 -13.43
N LEU A 75 5.58 8.32 -12.64
CA LEU A 75 7.01 8.44 -12.87
C LEU A 75 7.36 7.81 -14.22
N ARG A 76 7.48 8.63 -15.26
CA ARG A 76 8.05 8.20 -16.54
C ARG A 76 9.54 7.96 -16.32
N LEU A 77 9.93 6.70 -16.15
CA LEU A 77 11.34 6.30 -16.05
C LEU A 77 12.02 6.18 -17.43
N ASN A 78 11.24 6.09 -18.52
CA ASN A 78 11.75 5.96 -19.89
C ASN A 78 12.01 7.28 -20.61
N GLU A 79 11.48 8.39 -20.08
CA GLU A 79 11.80 9.75 -20.50
C GLU A 79 12.12 10.48 -19.21
N VAL A 80 13.40 10.77 -18.96
CA VAL A 80 13.81 11.70 -17.91
C VAL A 80 13.37 13.09 -18.35
N ASP A 81 12.06 13.32 -18.39
CA ASP A 81 11.44 14.63 -18.43
C ASP A 81 11.03 14.96 -16.99
N LEU A 82 12.05 15.15 -16.15
CA LEU A 82 11.94 15.80 -14.85
C LEU A 82 11.61 17.31 -15.00
N GLY A 83 11.27 17.76 -16.21
CA GLY A 83 11.22 19.17 -16.60
C GLY A 83 9.87 19.85 -16.47
N MET A 84 8.74 19.15 -16.32
CA MET A 84 7.43 19.81 -16.31
C MET A 84 6.39 19.18 -15.38
N THR A 85 6.76 18.71 -14.18
CA THR A 85 5.73 18.51 -13.15
C THR A 85 5.23 19.88 -12.69
N THR A 86 4.04 20.27 -13.15
CA THR A 86 3.37 21.45 -12.60
C THR A 86 3.15 21.27 -11.09
N ASN A 87 3.11 22.36 -10.32
CA ASN A 87 2.86 22.30 -8.86
C ASN A 87 1.60 21.46 -8.51
N GLY A 88 0.63 21.38 -9.43
CA GLY A 88 -0.56 20.54 -9.30
C GLY A 88 -0.27 19.03 -9.33
N GLU A 89 0.62 18.55 -10.19
CA GLU A 89 0.98 17.14 -10.28
C GLU A 89 1.72 16.66 -9.04
N LEU A 90 2.65 17.49 -8.52
CA LEU A 90 3.33 17.21 -7.25
C LEU A 90 2.33 17.05 -6.10
N ALA A 91 1.34 17.94 -6.01
CA ALA A 91 0.29 17.86 -4.99
C ALA A 91 -0.52 16.55 -5.11
N VAL A 92 -0.86 16.14 -6.34
CA VAL A 92 -1.58 14.87 -6.58
C VAL A 92 -0.75 13.66 -6.13
N VAL A 93 0.56 13.63 -6.45
CA VAL A 93 1.46 12.55 -6.03
C VAL A 93 1.58 12.47 -4.51
N LEU A 94 1.74 13.61 -3.83
CA LEU A 94 1.83 13.66 -2.37
C LEU A 94 0.51 13.21 -1.69
N VAL A 95 -0.64 13.69 -2.18
CA VAL A 95 -1.95 13.27 -1.67
C VAL A 95 -2.16 11.78 -1.89
N HIS A 96 -1.80 11.26 -3.06
CA HIS A 96 -1.88 9.82 -3.35
C HIS A 96 -1.02 9.01 -2.39
N GLY A 97 0.24 9.40 -2.18
CA GLY A 97 1.16 8.74 -1.26
C GLY A 97 0.69 8.77 0.20
N LEU A 98 0.15 9.90 0.66
CA LEU A 98 -0.41 10.03 2.01
C LEU A 98 -1.63 9.13 2.23
N LEU A 99 -2.54 9.08 1.25
CA LEU A 99 -3.71 8.22 1.34
C LEU A 99 -3.32 6.73 1.24
N GLN A 100 -2.34 6.36 0.41
CA GLN A 100 -1.82 4.99 0.36
C GLN A 100 -1.18 4.58 1.70
N LEU A 101 -0.40 5.47 2.31
CA LEU A 101 0.16 5.29 3.66
C LEU A 101 -0.95 5.12 4.71
N PHE A 102 -2.03 5.91 4.59
CA PHE A 102 -3.20 5.82 5.47
C PHE A 102 -3.95 4.50 5.31
N ILE A 103 -4.16 4.01 4.08
CA ILE A 103 -4.75 2.70 3.80
C ILE A 103 -3.91 1.63 4.50
N LEU A 104 -2.60 1.56 4.23
CA LEU A 104 -1.76 0.50 4.76
C LEU A 104 -1.69 0.53 6.30
N THR A 105 -1.60 1.71 6.88
CA THR A 105 -1.64 1.91 8.33
C THR A 105 -2.97 1.42 8.92
N SER A 106 -4.09 1.69 8.26
CA SER A 106 -5.41 1.26 8.68
C SER A 106 -5.56 -0.27 8.63
N ILE A 107 -5.03 -0.92 7.58
CA ILE A 107 -4.98 -2.38 7.45
C ILE A 107 -4.10 -2.99 8.55
N CYS A 108 -2.91 -2.44 8.80
CA CYS A 108 -1.99 -2.94 9.81
C CYS A 108 -2.60 -2.82 11.21
N LYS A 109 -3.19 -1.68 11.56
CA LYS A 109 -3.89 -1.48 12.85
C LYS A 109 -5.06 -2.44 13.03
N GLY A 110 -5.89 -2.63 12.00
CA GLY A 110 -6.99 -3.59 12.06
C GLY A 110 -6.50 -5.03 12.25
N THR A 111 -5.42 -5.39 11.56
CA THR A 111 -4.81 -6.73 11.64
C THR A 111 -4.15 -6.96 13.00
N TYR A 112 -3.45 -5.96 13.53
CA TYR A 112 -2.88 -6.00 14.87
C TYR A 112 -3.94 -6.30 15.93
N HIS A 113 -5.08 -5.59 15.87
CA HIS A 113 -6.18 -5.81 16.81
C HIS A 113 -6.71 -7.26 16.75
N LEU A 114 -6.86 -7.81 15.54
CA LEU A 114 -7.26 -9.20 15.34
C LEU A 114 -6.26 -10.21 15.91
N LEU A 115 -4.97 -9.95 15.74
CA LEU A 115 -3.91 -10.83 16.25
C LEU A 115 -3.89 -10.84 17.78
N ILE A 116 -4.03 -9.68 18.41
CA ILE A 116 -4.12 -9.56 19.87
C ILE A 116 -5.35 -10.29 20.42
N MET A 117 -6.53 -10.11 19.79
CA MET A 117 -7.74 -10.83 20.17
C MET A 117 -7.62 -12.36 20.05
N ARG A 118 -6.71 -12.84 19.20
CA ARG A 118 -6.43 -14.26 18.99
C ARG A 118 -5.26 -14.79 19.82
N GLY A 119 -4.67 -13.96 20.69
CA GLY A 119 -3.51 -14.33 21.51
C GLY A 119 -2.19 -14.47 20.74
N LEU A 120 -2.14 -14.08 19.47
CA LEU A 120 -0.98 -14.23 18.59
C LEU A 120 -0.01 -13.04 18.74
N HIS A 121 0.53 -12.86 19.93
CA HIS A 121 1.36 -11.71 20.31
C HIS A 121 2.65 -11.61 19.49
N ASP A 122 3.31 -12.72 19.18
CA ASP A 122 4.55 -12.74 18.40
C ASP A 122 4.33 -12.28 16.95
N LEU A 123 3.21 -12.67 16.36
CA LEU A 123 2.83 -12.19 15.02
C LEU A 123 2.43 -10.71 15.05
N ALA A 124 1.77 -10.27 16.13
CA ALA A 124 1.39 -8.87 16.30
C ALA A 124 2.62 -7.96 16.42
N SER A 125 3.62 -8.34 17.21
CA SER A 125 4.87 -7.58 17.36
C SER A 125 5.68 -7.56 16.06
N SER A 126 5.78 -8.70 15.36
CA SER A 126 6.45 -8.80 14.06
C SER A 126 5.78 -7.91 13.00
N LEU A 127 4.44 -7.88 12.97
CA LEU A 127 3.69 -6.99 12.07
C LEU A 127 3.98 -5.52 12.39
N THR A 128 4.00 -5.14 13.66
CA THR A 128 4.25 -3.75 14.08
C THR A 128 5.64 -3.29 13.65
N ALA A 129 6.67 -4.10 13.85
CA ALA A 129 8.03 -3.75 13.43
C ALA A 129 8.11 -3.50 11.90
N ARG A 130 7.50 -4.40 11.10
CA ARG A 130 7.48 -4.28 9.63
C ARG A 130 6.66 -3.08 9.15
N TRP A 131 5.54 -2.81 9.81
CA TRP A 131 4.69 -1.66 9.52
C TRP A 131 5.40 -0.34 9.83
N VAL A 132 6.07 -0.23 10.99
CA VAL A 132 6.83 0.97 11.36
C VAL A 132 7.99 1.19 10.38
N PHE A 133 8.70 0.13 9.99
CA PHE A 133 9.76 0.22 8.98
C PHE A 133 9.24 0.77 7.65
N TYR A 134 8.15 0.20 7.12
CA TYR A 134 7.50 0.72 5.91
C TYR A 134 7.06 2.18 6.06
N PHE A 135 6.48 2.53 7.22
CA PHE A 135 6.00 3.89 7.48
C PHE A 135 7.16 4.89 7.42
N ILE A 136 8.29 4.58 8.05
CA ILE A 136 9.49 5.42 8.02
C ILE A 136 10.00 5.58 6.59
N CYS A 137 10.14 4.47 5.83
CA CYS A 137 10.56 4.53 4.43
C CYS A 137 9.60 5.36 3.56
N SER A 138 8.29 5.22 3.77
CA SER A 138 7.29 5.96 3.00
C SER A 138 7.30 7.46 3.30
N VAL A 139 7.39 7.83 4.59
CA VAL A 139 7.51 9.23 5.01
C VAL A 139 8.82 9.84 4.49
N TYR A 140 9.92 9.09 4.57
CA TYR A 140 11.19 9.50 3.98
C TYR A 140 11.03 9.83 2.48
N LEU A 141 10.42 8.92 1.71
CA LEU A 141 10.19 9.16 0.27
C LEU A 141 9.27 10.36 0.01
N LEU A 142 8.18 10.51 0.75
CA LEU A 142 7.26 11.65 0.64
C LEU A 142 7.97 12.98 0.88
N ILE A 143 8.92 13.03 1.82
CA ILE A 143 9.72 14.22 2.13
C ILE A 143 10.78 14.44 1.06
N VAL A 144 11.51 13.40 0.65
CA VAL A 144 12.65 13.50 -0.27
C VAL A 144 12.21 13.82 -1.71
N TYR A 145 11.06 13.31 -2.13
CA TYR A 145 10.53 13.47 -3.48
C TYR A 145 10.52 14.92 -4.00
N PRO A 146 9.94 15.92 -3.30
CA PRO A 146 9.96 17.31 -3.77
C PRO A 146 11.37 17.91 -3.86
N PHE A 147 12.32 17.48 -3.01
CA PHE A 147 13.70 17.96 -3.09
C PHE A 147 14.45 17.35 -4.27
N ALA A 148 14.14 16.10 -4.63
CA ALA A 148 14.77 15.42 -5.77
C ALA A 148 14.44 16.08 -7.12
N LEU A 149 13.36 16.88 -7.18
CA LEU A 149 13.04 17.70 -8.36
C LEU A 149 13.94 18.94 -8.50
N ASN A 150 14.54 19.40 -7.40
CA ASN A 150 15.29 20.65 -7.35
C ASN A 150 16.81 20.44 -7.18
N ILE A 151 17.23 19.32 -6.61
CA ILE A 151 18.61 19.03 -6.25
C ILE A 151 18.94 17.60 -6.71
N ASP A 152 20.17 17.39 -7.19
CA ASP A 152 20.66 16.05 -7.55
C ASP A 152 20.91 15.19 -6.30
N ILE A 153 19.84 14.54 -5.84
CA ILE A 153 19.84 13.57 -4.74
C ILE A 153 19.34 12.19 -5.21
N PHE A 154 19.62 11.86 -6.48
CA PHE A 154 19.12 10.63 -7.12
C PHE A 154 19.52 9.36 -6.36
N SER A 155 20.76 9.30 -5.84
CA SER A 155 21.24 8.16 -5.05
C SER A 155 20.45 7.96 -3.75
N ALA A 156 20.12 9.04 -3.04
CA ALA A 156 19.33 8.99 -1.82
C ALA A 156 17.87 8.55 -2.11
N LEU A 157 17.29 9.06 -3.20
CA LEU A 157 15.96 8.66 -3.68
C LEU A 157 15.93 7.16 -4.02
N LEU A 158 16.95 6.66 -4.74
CA LEU A 158 17.06 5.25 -5.13
C LEU A 158 17.15 4.33 -3.91
N VAL A 159 17.97 4.70 -2.90
CA VAL A 159 18.08 3.95 -1.65
C VAL A 159 16.74 3.91 -0.91
N GLY A 160 16.04 5.04 -0.83
CA GLY A 160 14.70 5.12 -0.24
C GLY A 160 13.69 4.21 -0.96
N LEU A 161 13.72 4.20 -2.30
CA LEU A 161 12.80 3.41 -3.12
C LEU A 161 13.04 1.92 -2.96
N VAL A 162 14.30 1.48 -2.95
CA VAL A 162 14.66 0.07 -2.70
C VAL A 162 14.26 -0.34 -1.29
N ALA A 163 14.51 0.49 -0.27
CA ALA A 163 14.11 0.21 1.10
C ALA A 163 12.57 0.10 1.24
N ALA A 164 11.82 1.01 0.61
CA ALA A 164 10.37 0.96 0.56
C ALA A 164 9.87 -0.31 -0.15
N LEU A 165 10.46 -0.69 -1.27
CA LEU A 165 10.12 -1.91 -2.01
C LEU A 165 10.34 -3.18 -1.16
N ILE A 166 11.47 -3.27 -0.45
CA ILE A 166 11.74 -4.39 0.45
C ILE A 166 10.69 -4.41 1.58
N SER A 167 10.41 -3.26 2.18
CA SER A 167 9.46 -3.17 3.30
C SER A 167 8.04 -3.58 2.91
N ILE A 168 7.58 -3.22 1.71
CA ILE A 168 6.24 -3.60 1.23
C ILE A 168 6.16 -5.09 0.89
N ILE A 169 7.22 -5.67 0.31
CA ILE A 169 7.31 -7.12 0.09
C ILE A 169 7.23 -7.87 1.41
N MET A 170 7.97 -7.42 2.44
CA MET A 170 7.89 -8.00 3.79
C MET A 170 6.46 -7.95 4.35
N LEU A 171 5.75 -6.83 4.17
CA LEU A 171 4.35 -6.71 4.60
C LEU A 171 3.41 -7.65 3.83
N ILE A 172 3.55 -7.78 2.52
CA ILE A 172 2.75 -8.72 1.71
C ILE A 172 2.95 -10.15 2.18
N LEU A 173 4.20 -10.57 2.42
CA LEU A 173 4.51 -11.89 2.96
C LEU A 173 3.92 -12.08 4.36
N SER A 174 3.91 -11.03 5.18
CA SER A 174 3.30 -11.02 6.52
C SER A 174 1.80 -11.28 6.43
N PHE A 175 1.08 -10.57 5.56
CA PHE A 175 -0.36 -10.75 5.38
C PHE A 175 -0.70 -12.17 4.89
N ARG A 176 0.13 -12.77 4.02
CA ARG A 176 -0.07 -14.17 3.60
C ARG A 176 0.09 -15.15 4.76
N SER A 177 1.08 -14.92 5.64
CA SER A 177 1.30 -15.73 6.84
C SER A 177 0.15 -15.57 7.84
N ILE A 178 -0.20 -14.32 8.18
CA ILE A 178 -1.28 -13.98 9.11
C ILE A 178 -2.62 -14.55 8.64
N GLY A 179 -2.93 -14.46 7.34
CA GLY A 179 -4.13 -15.04 6.77
C GLY A 179 -4.22 -16.56 6.94
N ARG A 180 -3.09 -17.27 6.96
CA ARG A 180 -3.06 -18.72 7.25
C ARG A 180 -3.34 -18.97 8.73
N GLU A 181 -2.69 -18.22 9.63
CA GLU A 181 -2.83 -18.46 11.06
C GLU A 181 -4.23 -18.13 11.57
N LEU A 182 -4.80 -17.00 11.15
CA LEU A 182 -6.18 -16.61 11.47
C LEU A 182 -7.25 -17.52 10.87
N SER A 183 -6.88 -18.41 9.92
CA SER A 183 -7.81 -19.38 9.35
C SER A 183 -7.90 -20.69 10.12
N LYS A 184 -6.95 -20.94 11.04
CA LYS A 184 -7.04 -22.11 11.92
C LYS A 184 -8.20 -21.90 12.91
N PRO A 185 -9.01 -22.95 13.19
CA PRO A 185 -9.97 -22.87 14.29
C PRO A 185 -9.20 -22.56 15.58
N LEU A 186 -9.83 -21.85 16.52
CA LEU A 186 -9.28 -21.72 17.86
C LEU A 186 -9.08 -23.15 18.37
N GLY A 187 -7.82 -23.56 18.53
CA GLY A 187 -7.50 -24.79 19.20
C GLY A 187 -7.99 -24.67 20.63
N LEU A 188 -9.24 -25.05 20.86
CA LEU A 188 -9.69 -25.49 22.17
C LEU A 188 -9.00 -26.83 22.39
N GLU A 189 -7.71 -26.78 22.71
CA GLU A 189 -7.14 -27.82 23.56
C GLU A 189 -7.76 -27.59 24.93
N VAL A 190 -8.87 -28.31 25.15
CA VAL A 190 -9.53 -28.51 26.45
C VAL A 190 -8.63 -29.37 27.31
#